data_AF-A0AAD5R457-F1
#
_entry.id   AF-A0AAD5R457-F1
#
_cell.length_a   1.000
_cell.length_b   1.000
_cell.length_c   1.000
_cell.angle_alpha   90.00
_cell.angle_beta   90.00
_cell.angle_gamma   90.00
#
_symmetry.space_group_name_H-M   'P 1'
#
loop_
_entity.id
_entity.type
_entity.pdbx_description
1 polymer ?
#
loop_
_entity_poly.entity_id
_entity_poly.type
_entity_poly.pdbx_seq_one_letter_code
_entity_poly.pdbx_strand_id
1 'polypeptide(L)' 'MHLTAVAIARGLKVICVDTERGFRINRVHQLLGYHTRDVDTAMKRLLISSPNTMEHFMHLLTELEQSSSQLKEVLP' A
#
# COMPACT_ATOMS: atom_id res chain seq x y z
N MET A 1 -6.49 6.33 6.02
CA MET A 1 -5.24 7.04 5.64
C MET A 1 -4.25 7.21 6.80
N HIS A 2 -4.67 7.52 8.02
CA HIS A 2 -3.73 7.60 9.17
C HIS A 2 -2.98 6.28 9.43
N LEU A 3 -3.71 5.15 9.43
CA LEU A 3 -3.10 3.81 9.53
C LEU A 3 -1.99 3.59 8.49
N THR A 4 -2.23 3.98 7.24
CA THR A 4 -1.25 3.90 6.15
C THR A 4 0.02 4.70 6.45
N ALA A 5 -0.13 5.96 6.88
CA ALA A 5 1.01 6.80 7.21
C ALA A 5 1.82 6.24 8.39
N VAL A 6 1.15 5.75 9.43
CA VAL A 6 1.82 5.13 10.60
C VAL A 6 2.55 3.84 10.21
N ALA A 7 1.94 2.98 9.38
CA ALA A 7 2.57 1.76 8.91
C ALA A 7 3.83 2.05 8.07
N ILE A 8 3.74 3.01 7.15
CA ILE A 8 4.89 3.47 6.34
C ILE A 8 5.98 4.06 7.23
N ALA A 9 5.63 4.89 8.21
CA ALA A 9 6.57 5.49 9.15
C ALA A 9 7.31 4.44 10.01
N ARG A 10 6.66 3.30 10.29
CA ARG A 10 7.28 2.13 10.93
C ARG A 10 8.14 1.28 9.99
N GLY A 11 8.30 1.70 8.74
CA GLY A 11 9.07 0.99 7.72
C GLY A 11 8.33 -0.12 7.01
N LEU A 12 7.01 -0.27 7.21
CA LEU A 12 6.24 -1.30 6.53
C LEU A 12 5.94 -0.89 5.07
N LYS A 13 5.94 -1.89 4.18
CA LYS A 13 5.37 -1.74 2.83
C LYS A 13 3.86 -1.86 2.94
N VAL A 14 3.13 -0.98 2.27
CA VAL A 14 1.67 -0.92 2.31
C VAL A 14 1.13 -1.01 0.89
N ILE A 15 0.15 -1.88 0.69
CA ILE A 15 -0.61 -1.99 -0.55
C ILE A 15 -2.03 -1.52 -0.24
N CYS A 16 -2.47 -0.50 -0.96
CA CYS A 16 -3.83 0.02 -0.88
C CYS A 16 -4.60 -0.40 -2.12
N VAL A 17 -5.71 -1.12 -1.92
CA VAL A 17 -6.66 -1.43 -2.99
C VAL A 17 -7.88 -0.54 -2.80
N ASP A 18 -8.01 0.49 -3.62
CA ASP A 18 -9.06 1.51 -3.51
C ASP A 18 -10.21 1.22 -4.48
N THR A 19 -11.25 0.57 -3.97
CA THR A 19 -12.44 0.17 -4.73
C THR A 19 -13.46 1.31 -4.91
N GLU A 20 -13.39 2.36 -4.08
CA GLU A 20 -14.39 3.44 -4.04
C GLU A 20 -13.81 4.81 -4.43
N ARG A 21 -12.53 4.88 -4.82
CA ARG A 21 -11.82 6.12 -5.19
C ARG A 21 -11.77 7.15 -4.05
N GLY A 22 -11.82 6.68 -2.81
CA GLY A 22 -11.79 7.49 -1.60
C GLY A 22 -10.38 7.78 -1.10
N PHE A 23 -9.37 7.05 -1.59
CA PHE A 23 -8.01 7.15 -1.08
C PHE A 23 -7.31 8.41 -1.61
N ARG A 24 -6.76 9.23 -0.71
CA ARG A 24 -6.07 10.47 -1.05
C ARG A 24 -4.59 10.40 -0.72
N ILE A 25 -3.76 10.19 -1.75
CA ILE A 25 -2.30 10.10 -1.60
C ILE A 25 -1.70 11.36 -0.93
N ASN A 26 -2.19 12.55 -1.29
CA ASN A 26 -1.74 13.82 -0.71
C ASN A 26 -1.99 13.88 0.82
N ARG A 27 -3.05 13.22 1.29
CA ARG A 27 -3.34 13.17 2.73
C ARG A 27 -2.38 12.24 3.47
N VAL A 28 -1.94 11.15 2.84
CA VAL A 28 -0.89 10.29 3.39
C VAL A 28 0.45 11.04 3.45
N HIS A 29 0.80 11.75 2.38
CA HIS A 29 2.01 12.59 2.33
C HIS A 29 2.03 13.63 3.47
N GLN A 30 0.94 14.38 3.65
CA GLN A 30 0.81 15.32 4.76
C GLN A 30 0.98 14.65 6.13
N LEU A 31 0.35 13.49 6.33
CA LEU A 31 0.43 12.77 7.60
C LEU A 31 1.83 12.24 7.87
N LEU A 32 2.57 11.81 6.83
CA LEU A 32 3.97 11.38 6.96
C LEU A 32 4.90 12.52 7.34
N GLY A 33 4.60 13.77 6.97
CA GLY A 33 5.37 14.94 7.37
C GLY A 33 5.47 15.12 8.90
N TYR A 34 4.55 14.54 9.67
CA TYR A 34 4.64 14.52 11.14
C TYR A 34 5.53 13.39 11.71
N HIS A 35 5.92 12.42 10.89
CA HIS A 35 6.61 11.20 11.33
C HIS A 35 8.03 11.06 10.79
N THR A 36 8.33 11.67 9.64
CA THR A 36 9.65 11.59 8.98
C THR A 36 9.99 12.87 8.26
N ARG A 37 11.30 13.18 8.17
CA ARG A 37 11.84 14.28 7.37
C ARG A 37 12.00 13.92 5.89
N ASP A 38 12.11 12.62 5.59
CA ASP A 38 12.23 12.12 4.21
C ASP A 38 10.92 11.47 3.78
N VAL A 39 9.94 12.31 3.46
CA VAL A 39 8.58 11.89 3.09
C VAL A 39 8.60 11.19 1.73
N ASP A 40 9.39 11.67 0.77
CA ASP A 40 9.45 11.11 -0.58
C ASP A 40 9.96 9.67 -0.58
N THR A 41 11.02 9.39 0.18
CA THR A 41 11.51 8.00 0.33
C THR A 41 10.50 7.14 1.09
N ALA A 42 9.83 7.67 2.11
CA ALA A 42 8.80 6.93 2.82
C ALA A 42 7.61 6.57 1.92
N MET A 43 7.19 7.49 1.05
CA MET A 43 6.10 7.28 0.08
C MET A 43 6.38 6.14 -0.91
N LYS A 44 7.65 5.82 -1.20
CA LYS A 44 8.02 4.66 -2.04
C LYS A 44 7.58 3.31 -1.44
N ARG A 45 7.21 3.27 -0.16
CA ARG A 45 6.68 2.06 0.50
C ARG A 45 5.20 1.85 0.24
N LEU A 46 4.51 2.79 -0.41
CA LEU A 46 3.09 2.72 -0.73
C LEU A 46 2.88 2.32 -2.19
N LEU A 47 2.14 1.23 -2.40
CA LEU A 47 1.56 0.88 -3.70
C LEU A 47 0.05 1.09 -3.64
N ILE A 48 -0.52 1.62 -4.71
CA ILE A 48 -1.96 1.89 -4.81
C ILE A 48 -2.47 1.27 -6.10
N SER A 49 -3.54 0.50 -6.01
CA SER A 49 -4.33 0.06 -7.16
C SER A 49 -5.79 0.43 -6.96
N SER A 50 -6.46 0.81 -8.04
CA SER A 50 -7.87 1.21 -8.02
C SER A 50 -8.65 0.42 -9.06
N PRO A 51 -9.00 -0.84 -8.75
CA PRO A 51 -9.76 -1.67 -9.68
C PRO A 51 -11.15 -1.08 -9.90
N ASN A 52 -11.60 -1.08 -11.15
CA ASN A 52 -12.88 -0.52 -11.59
C ASN A 52 -13.94 -1.60 -11.88
N THR A 53 -13.57 -2.88 -11.79
CA THR A 53 -14.46 -4.02 -11.97
C THR A 53 -14.18 -5.07 -10.90
N MET A 54 -15.17 -5.92 -10.61
CA MET A 54 -15.01 -7.06 -9.70
C MET A 54 -13.95 -8.03 -10.23
N GLU A 55 -13.91 -8.28 -11.54
CA GLU A 55 -12.92 -9.16 -12.16
C GLU A 55 -11.48 -8.66 -11.95
N HIS A 56 -11.23 -7.36 -12.19
CA HIS A 56 -9.92 -6.76 -11.95
C HIS A 56 -9.56 -6.79 -10.45
N PHE A 57 -10.52 -6.57 -9.57
CA PHE A 57 -10.29 -6.71 -8.12
C PHE A 57 -9.90 -8.13 -7.73
N MET A 58 -10.64 -9.14 -8.22
CA MET A 58 -10.34 -10.56 -7.96
C MET A 58 -8.96 -10.96 -8.49
N HIS A 59 -8.64 -10.57 -9.73
CA HIS A 59 -7.33 -10.83 -10.32
C HIS A 59 -6.19 -10.28 -9.45
N LEU A 60 -6.34 -9.03 -8.99
CA LEU A 60 -5.35 -8.39 -8.12
C LEU A 60 -5.19 -9.11 -6.78
N LEU A 61 -6.27 -9.60 -6.17
CA LEU A 61 -6.18 -10.40 -4.95
C LEU A 61 -5.44 -11.71 -5.18
N THR A 62 -5.70 -12.39 -6.31
CA THR A 62 -4.99 -13.64 -6.67
C THR A 62 -3.50 -13.40 -6.87
N GLU A 63 -3.10 -12.32 -7.56
CA GLU A 63 -1.68 -11.98 -7.72
C GLU A 63 -0.99 -11.70 -6.38
N LEU A 64 -1.68 -11.00 -5.47
CA LEU A 64 -1.15 -10.72 -4.14
C LEU A 64 -0.98 -11.99 -3.29
N GLU A 65 -1.94 -12.91 -3.37
CA GLU A 65 -1.87 -14.20 -2.67
C GLU A 65 -0.72 -15.07 -3.21
N GLN A 66 -0.59 -15.16 -4.54
CA GLN A 66 0.50 -15.90 -5.18
C GLN A 66 1.86 -15.29 -4.82
N SER A 67 1.99 -13.97 -4.89
CA SER A 67 3.22 -13.26 -4.51
C SER A 67 3.57 -13.50 -3.04
N SER A 68 2.58 -13.50 -2.14
CA SER A 68 2.78 -13.80 -0.73
C SER A 68 3.19 -15.26 -0.51
N SER A 69 2.67 -16.19 -1.30
CA SER A 69 2.96 -17.62 -1.18
C SER A 69 4.38 -17.93 -1.66
N GLN A 70 4.78 -17.35 -2.80
CA GLN A 70 6.14 -17.42 -3.31
C GLN A 70 7.16 -16.81 -2.34
N LEU A 71 6.82 -15.70 -1.67
CA LEU A 71 7.69 -15.11 -0.65
C LEU A 71 7.89 -16.02 0.57
N LYS A 72 6.88 -16.81 0.95
CA LYS A 72 6.99 -17.78 2.05
C LYS A 72 7.82 -19.01 1.68
N GLU A 73 7.81 -19.43 0.42
CA GLU A 73 8.62 -20.55 -0.06
C GLU A 73 10.11 -20.21 -0.18
N VAL A 74 10.44 -18.92 -0.33
CA VAL A 74 11.82 -18.44 -0.51
C VAL A 74 12.48 -17.98 0.80
N LEU A 75 11.70 -17.74 1.86
CA LEU A 75 12.22 -17.37 3.18
C LEU A 75 12.36 -18.63 4.05
N PRO A 76 13.54 -18.87 4.69
CA PRO A 76 13.80 -20.06 5.52
C PRO A 76 12.98 -20.08 6.82
#